data_AF-A0AAJ1Z7K5-F1
#
_entry.id   AF-A0AAJ1Z7K5-F1
#
_cell.length_a   1.000
_cell.length_b   1.000
_cell.length_c   1.000
_cell.angle_alpha   90.00
_cell.angle_beta   90.00
_cell.angle_gamma   90.00
#
_symmetry.space_group_name_H-M   'P 1'
#
loop_
_entity.id
_entity.type
_entity.pdbx_description
1 polymer ?
#
loop_
_entity_poly.entity_id
_entity_poly.type
_entity_poly.pdbx_seq_one_letter_code
_entity_poly.pdbx_strand_id
1 'polypeptide(L)'
;MSDKHDGKRHLALIDEAWRYREAASRQANDESTSRWECMRGHRWDESLDHAQNIRCMSCAGHRRESETNRARALADVRGGKLVSPYVNAMTPLTWQCAYGHVWEAHADVAQRRWCGECARTVFARYR
;
A
#
# COMPACT_ATOMS: atom_id res chain seq x y z
N MET A 1 -4.12 -9.96 -18.99
CA MET A 1 -3.21 -10.72 -18.12
C MET A 1 -2.16 -9.73 -17.63
N SER A 2 -2.39 -9.12 -16.46
CA SER A 2 -1.53 -8.05 -15.94
C SER A 2 -0.28 -8.68 -15.34
N ASP A 3 0.83 -8.41 -16.01
CA ASP A 3 2.10 -9.05 -15.88
C ASP A 3 2.73 -8.74 -14.51
N LYS A 4 2.97 -9.77 -13.69
CA LYS A 4 3.63 -9.67 -12.37
C LYS A 4 5.06 -9.08 -12.47
N HIS A 5 5.56 -8.88 -13.68
CA HIS A 5 6.86 -8.32 -14.01
C HIS A 5 6.91 -6.79 -13.87
N ASP A 6 5.78 -6.08 -14.02
CA ASP A 6 5.74 -4.61 -13.92
C ASP A 6 6.00 -4.10 -12.50
N GLY A 7 5.53 -4.84 -11.48
CA GLY A 7 5.76 -4.48 -10.08
C GLY A 7 7.22 -4.64 -9.64
N LYS A 8 7.89 -5.71 -10.12
CA LYS A 8 9.32 -5.93 -9.86
C LYS A 8 10.19 -4.95 -10.63
N ARG A 9 9.83 -4.63 -11.88
CA ARG A 9 10.49 -3.59 -12.67
C ARG A 9 10.34 -2.22 -12.02
N HIS A 10 9.16 -1.86 -11.52
CA HIS A 10 8.95 -0.59 -10.84
C HIS A 10 9.80 -0.45 -9.56
N LEU A 11 9.86 -1.49 -8.73
CA LEU A 11 10.70 -1.49 -7.53
C LEU A 11 12.19 -1.46 -7.87
N ALA A 12 12.62 -2.19 -8.91
CA ALA A 12 14.00 -2.19 -9.38
C ALA A 12 14.41 -0.81 -9.93
N LEU A 13 13.53 -0.14 -10.69
CA LEU A 13 13.75 1.20 -11.20
C LEU A 13 13.82 2.24 -10.06
N ILE A 14 13.05 2.05 -8.99
CA ILE A 14 13.11 2.91 -7.79
C ILE A 14 14.45 2.73 -7.05
N ASP A 15 14.91 1.50 -6.86
CA ASP A 15 16.18 1.16 -6.21
C ASP A 15 17.39 1.62 -7.03
N GLU A 16 17.34 1.42 -8.35
CA GLU A 16 18.34 1.92 -9.29
C GLU A 16 18.42 3.45 -9.29
N ALA A 17 17.27 4.12 -9.32
CA ALA A 17 17.22 5.57 -9.20
C ALA A 17 17.73 6.06 -7.83
N TRP A 18 17.53 5.29 -6.75
CA TRP A 18 18.10 5.61 -5.43
C TRP A 18 19.63 5.47 -5.41
N ARG A 19 20.19 4.39 -5.95
CA ARG A 19 21.65 4.20 -6.03
C ARG A 19 22.34 5.23 -6.89
N TYR A 20 21.73 5.60 -8.02
CA TYR A 20 22.25 6.67 -8.88
C TYR A 20 22.27 8.01 -8.14
N ARG A 21 21.24 8.33 -7.35
CA ARG A 21 21.16 9.54 -6.52
C ARG A 21 22.20 9.58 -5.40
N GLU A 22 22.48 8.45 -4.75
CA GLU A 22 23.57 8.37 -3.77
C GLU A 22 24.95 8.58 -4.42
N ALA A 23 25.16 7.98 -5.60
CA ALA A 23 26.42 8.14 -6.34
C ALA A 23 26.63 9.59 -6.82
N ALA A 24 25.57 10.25 -7.29
CA ALA A 24 25.60 11.65 -7.70
C ALA A 24 25.83 12.61 -6.52
N SER A 25 25.25 12.33 -5.34
CA SER A 25 25.47 13.14 -4.12
C SER A 25 26.89 13.04 -3.57
N ARG A 26 27.68 12.04 -3.98
CA ARG A 26 29.11 11.92 -3.61
C ARG A 26 30.05 12.69 -4.56
N GLN A 27 29.54 13.18 -5.70
CA GLN A 27 30.35 13.82 -6.74
C GLN A 27 30.05 15.31 -6.92
N ALA A 28 28.92 15.82 -6.44
CA ALA A 28 28.54 17.22 -6.58
C ALA A 28 28.86 18.04 -5.32
N ASN A 29 29.95 18.81 -5.39
CA ASN A 29 30.25 19.91 -4.48
C ASN A 29 29.63 21.20 -5.06
N ASP A 30 28.29 21.25 -5.16
CA ASP A 30 27.59 22.40 -5.75
C ASP A 30 26.35 22.76 -4.91
N GLU A 31 26.35 23.99 -4.42
CA GLU A 31 25.48 24.56 -3.37
C GLU A 31 24.10 25.01 -3.88
N SER A 32 23.73 24.68 -5.11
CA SER A 32 22.56 25.25 -5.80
C SER A 32 21.59 24.20 -6.36
N THR A 33 21.12 23.27 -5.52
CA THR A 33 19.89 22.52 -5.84
C THR A 33 19.02 22.53 -4.60
N SER A 34 17.90 23.26 -4.61
CA SER A 34 17.01 23.28 -3.44
C SER A 34 16.38 21.90 -3.28
N ARG A 35 16.93 21.11 -2.35
CA ARG A 35 16.43 19.78 -2.04
C ARG A 35 15.21 19.93 -1.13
N TRP A 36 14.03 19.58 -1.63
CA TRP A 36 12.80 19.61 -0.84
C TRP A 36 12.75 18.42 0.11
N GLU A 37 12.37 18.65 1.36
CA GLU A 37 12.26 17.61 2.40
C GLU A 37 10.84 17.59 2.99
N CYS A 38 10.18 16.44 3.03
CA CYS A 38 8.91 16.31 3.76
C CYS A 38 9.15 16.17 5.27
N MET A 39 8.12 16.39 6.10
CA MET A 39 8.17 16.17 7.56
C MET A 39 8.54 14.73 7.99
N ARG A 40 8.62 13.77 7.04
CA ARG A 40 9.10 12.40 7.27
C ARG A 40 10.54 12.16 6.81
N GLY A 41 11.28 13.20 6.43
CA GLY A 41 12.70 13.14 6.05
C GLY A 41 13.00 12.69 4.62
N HIS A 42 11.98 12.44 3.78
CA HIS A 42 12.22 12.10 2.36
C HIS A 42 12.57 13.34 1.55
N ARG A 43 13.58 13.23 0.67
CA ARG A 43 14.08 14.32 -0.17
C ARG A 43 13.77 14.12 -1.66
N TRP A 44 13.45 15.19 -2.39
CA TRP A 44 13.24 15.17 -3.85
C TRP A 44 13.69 16.46 -4.55
N ASP A 45 13.83 16.37 -5.87
CA ASP A 45 14.36 17.42 -6.75
C ASP A 45 13.25 18.41 -7.20
N GLU A 46 13.64 19.65 -7.51
CA GLU A 46 12.81 20.74 -8.05
C GLU A 46 12.21 20.44 -9.43
N SER A 47 12.72 19.44 -10.15
CA SER A 47 12.21 19.05 -11.46
C SER A 47 10.77 18.50 -11.45
N LEU A 48 10.11 18.46 -10.29
CA LEU A 48 8.74 17.99 -10.09
C LEU A 48 7.82 19.19 -9.83
N ASP A 49 6.87 19.42 -10.75
CA ASP A 49 5.89 20.52 -10.73
C ASP A 49 5.24 20.77 -9.35
N HIS A 50 5.13 22.06 -8.99
CA HIS A 50 4.54 22.57 -7.75
C HIS A 50 3.14 22.02 -7.47
N ALA A 51 2.34 21.74 -8.50
CA ALA A 51 0.99 21.16 -8.35
C ALA A 51 1.01 19.71 -7.83
N GLN A 52 2.12 18.98 -7.97
CA GLN A 52 2.31 17.64 -7.42
C GLN A 52 2.80 17.68 -5.95
N ASN A 53 3.12 18.86 -5.42
CA ASN A 53 3.87 19.05 -4.18
C ASN A 53 3.02 19.03 -2.88
N ILE A 54 1.74 18.66 -2.96
CA ILE A 54 0.95 18.31 -1.76
C ILE A 54 1.24 16.85 -1.31
N ARG A 55 1.95 16.05 -2.13
CA ARG A 55 2.15 14.63 -1.85
C ARG A 55 3.54 14.13 -2.25
N CYS A 56 4.46 14.05 -1.29
CA CYS A 56 5.71 13.31 -1.46
C CYS A 56 5.44 11.87 -1.97
N MET A 57 6.12 11.47 -3.05
CA MET A 57 5.85 10.20 -3.73
C MET A 57 6.31 8.98 -2.93
N SER A 58 7.45 9.07 -2.24
CA SER A 58 7.90 8.05 -1.28
C SER A 58 6.90 7.91 -0.13
N CYS A 59 6.41 9.04 0.36
CA CYS A 59 5.34 9.13 1.35
C CYS A 59 4.02 8.48 0.89
N ALA A 60 3.68 8.57 -0.40
CA ALA A 60 2.48 7.99 -1.00
C ALA A 60 2.60 6.48 -1.26
N GLY A 61 3.78 6.02 -1.69
CA GLY A 61 4.11 4.60 -1.80
C GLY A 61 4.02 3.91 -0.44
N HIS A 62 4.68 4.49 0.56
CA HIS A 62 4.63 4.00 1.95
C HIS A 62 3.20 3.98 2.53
N ARG A 63 2.33 4.90 2.11
CA ARG A 63 0.92 4.88 2.51
C ARG A 63 0.19 3.66 1.95
N ARG A 64 0.33 3.37 0.65
CA ARG A 64 -0.32 2.20 0.02
C ARG A 64 0.14 0.89 0.65
N GLU A 65 1.44 0.76 0.90
CA GLU A 65 1.99 -0.41 1.59
C GLU A 65 1.45 -0.54 3.01
N SER A 66 1.42 0.55 3.77
CA SER A 66 0.86 0.57 5.13
C SER A 66 -0.63 0.15 5.14
N GLU A 67 -1.45 0.60 4.20
CA GLU A 67 -2.87 0.19 4.15
C GLU A 67 -3.02 -1.29 3.76
N THR A 68 -2.19 -1.78 2.84
CA THR A 68 -2.15 -3.21 2.49
C THR A 68 -1.82 -4.07 3.71
N ASN A 69 -0.82 -3.64 4.50
CA ASN A 69 -0.39 -4.34 5.71
C ASN A 69 -1.48 -4.32 6.79
N ARG A 70 -2.21 -3.21 6.95
CA ARG A 70 -3.37 -3.14 7.85
C ARG A 70 -4.49 -4.09 7.44
N ALA A 71 -4.80 -4.15 6.15
CA ALA A 71 -5.81 -5.07 5.63
C ALA A 71 -5.42 -6.53 5.86
N ARG A 72 -4.15 -6.89 5.65
CA ARG A 72 -3.63 -8.24 5.96
C ARG A 72 -3.72 -8.54 7.46
N ALA A 73 -3.25 -7.65 8.31
CA ALA A 73 -3.32 -7.82 9.77
C ALA A 73 -4.76 -7.99 10.27
N LEU A 74 -5.72 -7.25 9.69
CA LEU A 74 -7.13 -7.44 10.01
C LEU A 74 -7.61 -8.86 9.66
N ALA A 75 -7.19 -9.39 8.51
CA ALA A 75 -7.52 -10.74 8.10
C ALA A 75 -6.92 -11.78 9.05
N ASP A 76 -5.65 -11.63 9.39
CA ASP A 76 -4.93 -12.55 10.28
C ASP A 76 -5.58 -12.61 11.67
N VAL A 77 -5.91 -11.46 12.27
CA VAL A 77 -6.59 -11.39 13.59
C VAL A 77 -7.96 -12.06 13.57
N ARG A 78 -8.63 -12.09 12.41
CA ARG A 78 -9.94 -12.73 12.22
C ARG A 78 -9.84 -14.17 11.71
N GLY A 79 -8.63 -14.72 11.64
CA GLY A 79 -8.36 -16.08 11.15
C GLY A 79 -8.64 -16.27 9.66
N GLY A 80 -8.70 -15.19 8.89
CA GLY A 80 -8.87 -15.23 7.44
C GLY A 80 -7.63 -14.74 6.70
N LYS A 81 -7.80 -14.46 5.40
CA LYS A 81 -6.74 -13.94 4.53
C LYS A 81 -7.28 -12.90 3.56
N LEU A 82 -6.44 -11.92 3.25
CA LEU A 82 -6.68 -10.97 2.17
C LEU A 82 -6.28 -11.63 0.84
N VAL A 83 -7.24 -11.72 -0.10
CA VAL A 83 -7.05 -12.39 -1.39
C VAL A 83 -6.65 -11.41 -2.50
N SER A 84 -7.24 -10.21 -2.51
CA SER A 84 -6.95 -9.18 -3.52
C SER A 84 -5.83 -8.24 -3.07
N PRO A 85 -5.09 -7.61 -4.02
CA PRO A 85 -4.21 -6.51 -3.69
C PRO A 85 -5.01 -5.26 -3.29
N TYR A 86 -4.43 -4.42 -2.44
CA TYR A 86 -4.99 -3.12 -2.10
C TYR A 86 -4.66 -2.10 -3.19
N VAL A 87 -5.68 -1.45 -3.75
CA VAL A 87 -5.53 -0.42 -4.78
C VAL A 87 -5.71 0.97 -4.15
N ASN A 88 -6.85 1.20 -3.51
CA ASN A 88 -7.20 2.41 -2.79
C ASN A 88 -8.35 2.12 -1.81
N ALA A 89 -8.74 3.10 -1.00
CA ALA A 89 -9.79 2.93 0.02
C ALA A 89 -11.21 2.74 -0.57
N MET A 90 -11.42 3.22 -1.80
CA MET A 90 -12.70 3.14 -2.52
C MET A 90 -12.85 1.84 -3.32
N THR A 91 -11.81 1.01 -3.43
CA THR A 91 -11.89 -0.26 -4.13
C THR A 91 -12.21 -1.36 -3.11
N PRO A 92 -13.29 -2.14 -3.31
CA PRO A 92 -13.58 -3.27 -2.46
C PRO A 92 -12.45 -4.30 -2.55
N LEU A 93 -12.16 -4.93 -1.42
CA LEU A 93 -11.15 -5.96 -1.30
C LEU A 93 -11.82 -7.33 -1.25
N THR A 94 -11.15 -8.33 -1.79
CA THR A 94 -11.58 -9.73 -1.70
C THR A 94 -10.96 -10.35 -0.45
N TRP A 95 -11.81 -10.87 0.42
CA TRP A 95 -11.46 -11.50 1.68
C TRP A 95 -11.82 -12.98 1.65
N GLN A 96 -11.11 -13.78 2.44
CA GLN A 96 -11.51 -15.15 2.73
C GLN A 96 -11.43 -15.40 4.24
N CYS A 97 -12.45 -16.05 4.82
CA CYS A 97 -12.46 -16.39 6.25
C CYS A 97 -11.84 -17.77 6.52
N ALA A 98 -11.66 -18.10 7.79
CA ALA A 98 -11.16 -19.41 8.24
C ALA A 98 -11.94 -20.60 7.65
N TYR A 99 -13.25 -20.44 7.45
CA TYR A 99 -14.14 -21.47 6.92
C TYR A 99 -14.13 -21.54 5.38
N GLY A 100 -13.31 -20.73 4.72
CA GLY A 100 -13.14 -20.76 3.26
C GLY A 100 -14.11 -19.89 2.46
N HIS A 101 -15.13 -19.29 3.08
CA HIS A 101 -16.03 -18.36 2.38
C HIS A 101 -15.27 -17.14 1.87
N VAL A 102 -15.54 -16.75 0.62
CA VAL A 102 -14.92 -15.61 -0.07
C VAL A 102 -15.98 -14.53 -0.29
N TRP A 103 -15.65 -13.28 0.01
CA TRP A 103 -16.56 -12.16 -0.24
C TRP A 103 -15.80 -10.87 -0.56
N GLU A 104 -16.50 -9.92 -1.14
CA GLU A 104 -15.99 -8.59 -1.44
C GLU A 104 -16.52 -7.58 -0.41
N ALA A 105 -15.62 -6.81 0.18
CA ALA A 105 -15.96 -5.76 1.11
C ALA A 105 -14.83 -4.72 1.20
N HIS A 106 -15.19 -3.47 1.51
CA HIS A 106 -14.20 -2.49 1.93
C HIS A 106 -13.59 -2.87 3.28
N ALA A 107 -12.39 -2.36 3.58
CA ALA A 107 -11.68 -2.68 4.82
C ALA A 107 -12.45 -2.26 6.08
N ASP A 108 -13.13 -1.12 6.05
CA ASP A 108 -13.99 -0.63 7.13
C ASP A 108 -15.22 -1.53 7.33
N VAL A 109 -15.82 -2.01 6.24
CA VAL A 109 -16.94 -2.96 6.26
C VAL A 109 -16.49 -4.28 6.85
N ALA A 110 -15.36 -4.85 6.38
CA ALA A 110 -14.80 -6.10 6.90
C ALA A 110 -14.43 -5.99 8.39
N GLN A 111 -13.94 -4.83 8.83
CA GLN A 111 -13.63 -4.57 10.23
C GLN A 111 -14.89 -4.68 11.11
N ARG A 112 -16.01 -4.12 10.66
CA ARG A 112 -17.30 -4.12 11.39
C ARG A 112 -18.06 -5.44 11.26
N ARG A 113 -18.11 -6.00 10.05
CA ARG A 113 -18.82 -7.24 9.69
C ARG A 113 -17.89 -8.11 8.87
N TRP A 114 -17.40 -9.19 9.49
CA TRP A 114 -16.42 -10.08 8.87
C TRP A 114 -17.03 -10.90 7.72
N CYS A 115 -17.60 -12.06 8.02
CA CYS A 115 -18.16 -12.96 7.01
C CYS A 115 -19.67 -13.11 7.21
N GLY A 116 -20.46 -12.69 6.22
CA GLY A 116 -21.92 -12.79 6.25
C GLY A 116 -22.42 -14.24 6.24
N GLU A 117 -21.67 -15.16 5.62
CA GLU A 117 -21.99 -16.60 5.70
C GLU A 117 -21.72 -17.15 7.09
N CYS A 118 -20.57 -16.89 7.70
CA CYS A 118 -20.31 -17.34 9.08
C CYS A 118 -21.34 -16.78 10.07
N ALA A 119 -21.74 -15.50 9.90
CA ALA A 119 -22.81 -14.89 10.69
C ALA A 119 -24.14 -15.67 10.59
N ARG A 120 -24.45 -16.22 9.41
CA ARG A 120 -25.68 -16.99 9.16
C ARG A 120 -25.57 -18.47 9.51
N THR A 121 -24.40 -19.11 9.33
CA THR A 121 -24.26 -20.57 9.42
C THR A 121 -23.59 -21.02 10.71
N VAL A 122 -22.53 -20.34 11.13
CA VAL A 122 -21.72 -20.71 12.30
C VAL A 122 -22.35 -20.19 13.58
N PHE A 123 -22.81 -18.93 13.57
CA PHE A 123 -23.34 -18.28 14.78
C PHE A 123 -24.86 -18.46 14.97
N ALA A 124 -25.61 -18.84 13.92
CA ALA A 124 -27.05 -19.10 14.05
C ALA A 124 -27.37 -20.37 14.86
N ARG A 125 -26.40 -21.27 15.04
CA ARG A 125 -26.57 -22.48 15.86
C ARG A 125 -26.52 -22.22 17.37
N TYR A 126 -26.14 -21.01 17.79
CA TYR A 126 -25.95 -20.64 19.20
C TYR A 126 -26.85 -19.47 19.62
N ARG A 127 -27.86 -19.15 18.81
CA ARG A 127 -28.85 -18.10 19.08
C ARG A 127 -30.21 -18.73 19.32
#